data_AF-A0A164UN46-F1
#
_entry.id   AF-A0A164UN46-F1
#
_cell.length_a   1.000
_cell.length_b   1.000
_cell.length_c   1.000
_cell.angle_alpha   90.00
_cell.angle_beta   90.00
_cell.angle_gamma   90.00
#
_symmetry.space_group_name_H-M   'P 1'
#
loop_
_entity.id
_entity.type
_entity.pdbx_description
1 polymer ?
#
loop_
_entity_poly.entity_id
_entity_poly.type
_entity_poly.pdbx_seq_one_letter_code
_entity_poly.pdbx_strand_id
1 'polypeptide(L)'
;MLNCEMDDTEKIDKIGDRCIFNQRPLKKYATRDVVRCFDSLSAQGQRQPMHIAFIGDSTIRQHFVSFLRLFPDHDSQITTQFDRLANKNLTMQHHDDRNVTSQLLGNLRISFFWRNLINNELIADFKRWASTDDDSRTPDYIFLGLTVHHLLENDLITFKELLETSLVPLINKSLAIHRHQRVVWLRLHTSIDQFYQLYGGFYTETVTVYNEAIERILKSTNIILWDTIIAIVEEYLRACALTAYTRHDFDQVLIDKWMDRGYMNCNDYVHPGMTAIAIGTQLIINHMCETVA
;
A
#
# COMPACT_ATOMS: atom_id res chain seq x y z
N MET A 1 -31.60 7.96 -20.86
CA MET A 1 -30.62 6.93 -21.24
C MET A 1 -29.33 7.26 -20.51
N LEU A 2 -28.92 6.43 -19.55
CA LEU A 2 -27.58 6.53 -18.97
C LEU A 2 -26.60 5.92 -19.98
N ASN A 3 -25.72 6.75 -20.54
CA ASN A 3 -24.55 6.28 -21.28
C ASN A 3 -23.57 5.72 -20.25
N CYS A 4 -23.50 4.39 -20.13
CA CYS A 4 -22.36 3.74 -19.48
C CYS A 4 -21.20 3.80 -20.49
N GLU A 5 -20.43 4.88 -20.51
CA GLU A 5 -19.16 4.94 -21.23
C GLU A 5 -18.04 4.76 -20.22
N MET A 6 -17.16 3.77 -20.43
CA MET A 6 -15.73 3.95 -20.21
C MET A 6 -14.86 2.80 -20.75
N ASP A 7 -13.69 3.25 -21.24
CA ASP A 7 -12.37 2.63 -21.49
C ASP A 7 -12.24 1.13 -21.77
N ASP A 8 -11.39 0.79 -22.75
CA ASP A 8 -11.28 -0.51 -23.45
C ASP A 8 -10.83 -1.71 -22.60
N THR A 9 -10.82 -1.59 -21.26
CA THR A 9 -10.30 -2.62 -20.33
C THR A 9 -11.34 -3.21 -19.38
N GLU A 10 -12.56 -2.68 -19.29
CA GLU A 10 -13.59 -3.19 -18.38
C GLU A 10 -14.87 -3.67 -19.11
N LYS A 11 -15.37 -4.86 -18.75
CA LYS A 11 -16.65 -5.37 -19.26
C LYS A 11 -17.80 -4.94 -18.34
N ILE A 12 -18.69 -4.10 -18.85
CA ILE A 12 -19.95 -3.73 -18.20
C ILE A 12 -21.05 -4.68 -18.69
N ASP A 13 -21.69 -5.40 -17.77
CA ASP A 13 -22.93 -6.12 -18.07
C ASP A 13 -24.14 -5.22 -17.74
N LYS A 14 -25.02 -5.01 -18.72
CA LYS A 14 -26.32 -4.34 -18.53
C LYS A 14 -27.35 -5.36 -18.08
N ILE A 15 -27.83 -5.23 -16.84
CA ILE A 15 -29.03 -5.93 -16.36
C ILE A 15 -30.07 -4.87 -15.98
N GLY A 16 -31.02 -4.61 -16.88
CA GLY A 16 -32.03 -3.56 -16.72
C GLY A 16 -31.43 -2.15 -16.79
N ASP A 17 -31.93 -1.23 -15.96
CA ASP A 17 -31.51 0.19 -15.91
C ASP A 17 -30.28 0.45 -15.02
N ARG A 18 -29.53 -0.60 -14.62
CA ARG A 18 -28.32 -0.48 -13.79
C ARG A 18 -27.08 -0.91 -14.57
N CYS A 19 -26.03 -0.08 -14.57
CA CYS A 19 -24.70 -0.51 -14.96
C CYS A 19 -24.12 -1.30 -13.76
N ILE A 20 -23.81 -2.59 -13.93
CA ILE A 20 -23.12 -3.39 -12.91
C ILE A 20 -21.66 -3.53 -13.34
N PHE A 21 -20.74 -3.05 -12.51
CA PHE A 21 -19.33 -3.34 -12.65
C PHE A 21 -19.11 -4.82 -12.36
N ASN A 22 -18.59 -5.58 -13.32
CA ASN A 22 -18.11 -6.92 -13.07
C ASN A 22 -16.84 -6.82 -12.21
N GLN A 23 -17.00 -6.76 -10.89
CA GLN A 23 -15.90 -6.99 -9.97
C GLN A 23 -15.40 -8.41 -10.23
N ARG A 24 -14.22 -8.55 -10.82
CA ARG A 24 -13.56 -9.85 -10.91
C ARG A 24 -13.38 -10.36 -9.47
N PRO A 25 -13.75 -11.61 -9.18
CA PRO A 25 -13.63 -12.14 -7.84
C PRO A 25 -12.16 -12.14 -7.43
N LEU A 26 -11.86 -11.61 -6.24
CA LEU A 26 -10.53 -11.64 -5.64
C LEU A 26 -9.94 -13.04 -5.76
N LYS A 27 -8.87 -13.19 -6.54
CA LYS A 27 -8.14 -14.45 -6.58
C LYS A 27 -7.30 -14.55 -5.32
N LYS A 28 -7.55 -15.58 -4.52
CA LYS A 28 -6.69 -15.92 -3.39
C LYS A 28 -5.44 -16.61 -3.93
N TYR A 29 -4.31 -15.93 -3.91
CA TYR A 29 -3.03 -16.47 -4.33
C TYR A 29 -2.48 -17.39 -3.25
N ALA A 30 -2.30 -18.67 -3.57
CA ALA A 30 -1.48 -19.57 -2.77
C ALA A 30 0.02 -19.30 -3.06
N THR A 31 0.92 -19.79 -2.21
CA THR A 31 2.38 -19.61 -2.39
C THR A 31 2.86 -20.01 -3.78
N ARG A 32 2.33 -21.10 -4.36
CA ARG A 32 2.68 -21.51 -5.74
C ARG A 32 2.26 -20.49 -6.80
N ASP A 33 1.14 -19.80 -6.60
CA ASP A 33 0.62 -18.81 -7.53
C ASP A 33 1.46 -17.53 -7.44
N VAL A 34 1.89 -17.19 -6.23
CA VAL A 34 2.85 -16.12 -5.95
C VAL A 34 4.16 -16.37 -6.68
N VAL A 35 4.79 -17.54 -6.50
CA VAL A 35 6.04 -17.91 -7.19
C VAL A 35 5.89 -17.78 -8.71
N ARG A 36 4.85 -18.40 -9.29
CA ARG A 36 4.62 -18.34 -10.74
C ARG A 36 4.43 -16.91 -11.26
N CYS A 37 3.72 -16.08 -10.51
CA CYS A 37 3.55 -14.68 -10.87
C CYS A 37 4.89 -13.94 -10.86
N PHE A 38 5.68 -14.08 -9.80
CA PHE A 38 6.98 -13.41 -9.68
C PHE A 38 7.97 -13.87 -10.75
N ASP A 39 8.01 -15.17 -11.06
CA ASP A 39 8.79 -15.71 -12.17
C ASP A 39 8.38 -15.09 -13.52
N SER A 40 7.07 -14.96 -13.76
CA SER A 40 6.52 -14.36 -14.98
C SER A 40 6.85 -12.87 -15.08
N LEU A 41 6.69 -12.12 -13.99
CA LEU A 41 7.05 -10.69 -13.92
C LEU A 41 8.53 -10.46 -14.22
N SER A 42 9.41 -11.26 -13.60
CA SER A 42 10.84 -11.20 -13.87
C SER A 42 11.19 -11.54 -15.31
N ALA A 43 10.52 -12.54 -15.91
CA ALA A 43 10.76 -12.94 -17.29
C ALA A 43 10.29 -11.89 -18.30
N GLN A 44 9.10 -11.32 -18.13
CA GLN A 44 8.53 -10.30 -19.03
C GLN A 44 9.33 -9.00 -18.99
N GLY A 45 9.78 -8.58 -17.82
CA GLY A 45 10.59 -7.36 -17.65
C GLY A 45 12.07 -7.54 -18.00
N GLN A 46 12.53 -8.77 -18.29
CA GLN A 46 13.97 -9.13 -18.30
C GLN A 46 14.72 -8.60 -17.07
N ARG A 47 14.02 -8.52 -15.93
CA ARG A 47 14.46 -7.83 -14.72
C ARG A 47 14.67 -8.87 -13.63
N GLN A 48 15.94 -9.21 -13.40
CA GLN A 48 16.38 -9.89 -12.20
C GLN A 48 17.64 -9.21 -11.62
N PRO A 49 17.63 -8.82 -10.34
CA PRO A 49 16.49 -8.93 -9.40
C PRO A 49 15.42 -7.87 -9.68
N MET A 50 14.15 -8.24 -9.52
CA MET A 50 13.06 -7.26 -9.42
C MET A 50 13.13 -6.55 -8.06
N HIS A 51 12.69 -5.30 -8.00
CA HIS A 51 12.68 -4.48 -6.80
C HIS A 51 11.30 -3.85 -6.55
N ILE A 52 10.70 -4.17 -5.41
CA ILE A 52 9.44 -3.59 -4.93
C ILE A 52 9.75 -2.66 -3.76
N ALA A 53 9.29 -1.42 -3.83
CA ALA A 53 9.43 -0.42 -2.78
C ALA A 53 8.07 -0.05 -2.19
N PHE A 54 7.97 -0.11 -0.86
CA PHE A 54 6.89 0.44 -0.06
C PHE A 54 7.39 1.75 0.55
N ILE A 55 6.78 2.88 0.21
CA ILE A 55 7.24 4.21 0.63
C ILE A 55 6.09 4.90 1.34
N GLY A 56 6.31 5.32 2.59
CA GLY A 56 5.24 6.00 3.29
C GLY A 56 5.32 6.03 4.80
N ASP A 57 4.13 6.19 5.38
CA ASP A 57 3.89 6.19 6.82
C ASP A 57 3.61 4.77 7.37
N SER A 58 3.11 4.71 8.60
CA SER A 58 2.79 3.47 9.30
C SER A 58 1.75 2.62 8.60
N THR A 59 0.84 3.18 7.80
CA THR A 59 -0.17 2.42 7.03
C THR A 59 0.51 1.59 5.94
N ILE A 60 1.43 2.20 5.18
CA ILE A 60 2.24 1.52 4.16
C ILE A 60 3.17 0.48 4.79
N ARG A 61 3.70 0.77 5.98
CA ARG A 61 4.48 -0.20 6.73
C ARG A 61 3.69 -1.47 7.09
N GLN A 62 2.39 -1.37 7.38
CA GLN A 62 1.56 -2.56 7.62
C GLN A 62 1.46 -3.43 6.37
N HIS A 63 1.29 -2.81 5.19
CA HIS A 63 1.30 -3.52 3.91
C HIS A 63 2.64 -4.20 3.63
N PHE A 64 3.75 -3.50 3.86
CA PHE A 64 5.09 -4.08 3.72
C PHE A 64 5.27 -5.31 4.62
N VAL A 65 4.96 -5.19 5.92
CA VAL A 65 5.09 -6.31 6.87
C VAL A 65 4.19 -7.48 6.47
N SER A 66 2.96 -7.22 6.04
CA SER A 66 2.04 -8.26 5.58
C SER A 66 2.50 -8.92 4.28
N PHE A 67 3.08 -8.13 3.36
CA PHE A 67 3.65 -8.64 2.12
C PHE A 67 4.85 -9.55 2.38
N LEU A 68 5.71 -9.23 3.35
CA LEU A 68 6.83 -10.10 3.73
C LEU A 68 6.37 -11.48 4.23
N ARG A 69 5.18 -11.58 4.84
CA ARG A 69 4.61 -12.86 5.32
C ARG A 69 4.26 -13.84 4.19
N LEU A 70 4.30 -13.40 2.94
CA LEU A 70 4.14 -14.29 1.78
C LEU A 70 5.36 -15.20 1.59
N PHE A 71 6.51 -14.82 2.13
CA PHE A 71 7.78 -15.52 1.96
C PHE A 71 8.16 -16.23 3.25
N PRO A 72 8.74 -17.44 3.17
CA PRO A 72 9.15 -18.16 4.36
C PRO A 72 10.35 -17.47 5.02
N ASP A 73 10.39 -17.48 6.36
CA ASP A 73 11.41 -16.78 7.15
C ASP A 73 12.86 -17.14 6.75
N HIS A 74 13.10 -18.40 6.35
CA HIS A 74 14.42 -18.88 5.98
C HIS A 74 14.94 -18.33 4.64
N ASP A 75 14.07 -17.73 3.82
CA ASP A 75 14.42 -17.13 2.53
C ASP A 75 14.68 -15.62 2.64
N SER A 76 14.33 -15.01 3.77
CA SER A 76 14.52 -13.57 3.98
C SER A 76 15.96 -13.28 4.43
N GLN A 77 16.82 -12.87 3.50
CA GLN A 77 18.11 -12.28 3.87
C GLN A 77 17.90 -10.82 4.26
N ILE A 78 17.78 -10.57 5.55
CA ILE A 78 17.71 -9.22 6.10
C ILE A 78 19.13 -8.67 6.19
N THR A 79 19.38 -7.53 5.55
CA THR A 79 20.72 -6.97 5.34
C THR A 79 21.43 -6.49 6.62
N THR A 80 20.77 -6.47 7.78
CA THR A 80 21.41 -6.03 9.03
C THR A 80 21.54 -7.17 10.05
N GLN A 81 22.68 -7.20 10.74
CA GLN A 81 23.00 -8.17 11.79
C GLN A 81 22.10 -8.03 13.02
N PHE A 82 21.49 -6.85 13.22
CA PHE A 82 20.55 -6.55 14.31
C PHE A 82 19.19 -7.25 14.12
N ASP A 83 18.72 -7.39 12.88
CA ASP A 83 17.43 -8.02 12.57
C ASP A 83 17.44 -9.55 12.71
N ARG A 84 18.62 -10.18 12.63
CA ARG A 84 18.77 -11.64 12.90
C ARG A 84 18.55 -12.03 14.37
N LEU A 85 18.79 -11.10 15.31
CA LEU A 85 18.45 -11.30 16.73
C LEU A 85 16.98 -10.95 17.02
N ALA A 86 16.39 -10.07 16.20
CA ALA A 86 14.97 -9.71 16.23
C ALA A 86 14.10 -10.61 15.33
N ASN A 87 14.56 -11.82 14.96
CA ASN A 87 13.95 -12.79 14.03
C ASN A 87 12.53 -13.30 14.40
N LYS A 88 11.85 -12.67 15.35
CA LYS A 88 10.42 -12.86 15.65
C LYS A 88 9.64 -11.56 15.76
N ASN A 89 10.30 -10.42 15.80
CA ASN A 89 9.70 -9.12 16.07
C ASN A 89 10.18 -8.14 15.00
N LEU A 90 9.71 -8.30 13.76
CA LEU A 90 9.50 -7.15 12.87
C LEU A 90 8.49 -6.24 13.57
N THR A 91 8.95 -5.50 14.59
CA THR A 91 8.04 -4.71 15.39
C THR A 91 7.47 -3.64 14.48
N MET A 92 6.15 -3.50 14.54
CA MET A 92 5.41 -2.44 13.87
C MET A 92 5.70 -1.04 14.46
N GLN A 93 6.88 -0.83 15.03
CA GLN A 93 7.22 0.33 15.87
C GLN A 93 8.47 1.06 15.38
N HIS A 94 9.25 0.49 14.45
CA HIS A 94 10.43 1.16 13.92
C HIS A 94 10.08 2.03 12.71
N HIS A 95 10.54 3.27 12.74
CA HIS A 95 10.37 4.29 11.71
C HIS A 95 11.64 4.40 10.85
N ASP A 96 12.17 3.24 10.42
CA ASP A 96 13.44 3.15 9.71
C ASP A 96 13.27 2.48 8.35
N ASP A 97 14.17 2.81 7.42
CA ASP A 97 14.27 2.14 6.14
C ASP A 97 14.70 0.67 6.31
N ARG A 98 14.09 -0.23 5.53
CA ARG A 98 14.34 -1.68 5.59
C ARG A 98 14.49 -2.25 4.19
N ASN A 99 15.37 -3.24 4.05
CA ASN A 99 15.56 -3.99 2.82
C ASN A 99 15.59 -5.48 3.12
N VAL A 100 14.83 -6.25 2.35
CA VAL A 100 14.78 -7.71 2.40
C VAL A 100 15.05 -8.24 1.01
N THR A 101 15.86 -9.29 0.91
CA THR A 101 16.08 -10.00 -0.35
C THR A 101 15.62 -11.45 -0.20
N SER A 102 14.81 -11.93 -1.15
CA SER A 102 14.39 -13.32 -1.28
C SER A 102 15.23 -14.01 -2.35
N GLN A 103 15.98 -15.04 -1.98
CA GLN A 103 16.82 -15.78 -2.93
C GLN A 103 15.98 -16.75 -3.76
N LEU A 104 14.93 -17.33 -3.18
CA LEU A 104 14.03 -18.27 -3.86
C LEU A 104 13.24 -17.63 -5.00
N LEU A 105 13.09 -16.30 -5.00
CA LEU A 105 12.39 -15.54 -6.04
C LEU A 105 13.35 -14.72 -6.89
N GLY A 106 14.46 -15.33 -7.33
CA GLY A 106 15.39 -14.69 -8.27
C GLY A 106 16.07 -13.45 -7.69
N ASN A 107 16.42 -13.48 -6.41
CA ASN A 107 16.97 -12.34 -5.65
C ASN A 107 16.02 -11.12 -5.55
N LEU A 108 14.69 -11.33 -5.57
CA LEU A 108 13.69 -10.30 -5.38
C LEU A 108 14.04 -9.38 -4.20
N ARG A 109 14.10 -8.08 -4.44
CA ARG A 109 14.33 -7.05 -3.43
C ARG A 109 13.02 -6.43 -3.00
N ILE A 110 12.82 -6.30 -1.71
CA ILE A 110 11.63 -5.68 -1.11
C ILE A 110 12.12 -4.65 -0.11
N SER A 111 11.79 -3.39 -0.36
CA SER A 111 12.22 -2.27 0.46
C SER A 111 11.04 -1.60 1.14
N PHE A 112 11.26 -1.11 2.34
CA PHE A 112 10.42 -0.11 2.99
C PHE A 112 11.25 1.16 3.20
N PHE A 113 10.70 2.29 2.79
CA PHE A 113 11.28 3.61 3.03
C PHE A 113 10.33 4.41 3.91
N TRP A 114 10.77 4.79 5.11
CA TRP A 114 9.97 5.62 6.00
C TRP A 114 9.99 7.06 5.50
N ARG A 115 8.93 7.45 4.78
CA ARG A 115 8.73 8.79 4.21
C ARG A 115 7.31 9.21 4.51
N ASN A 116 7.07 9.55 5.77
CA ASN A 116 5.74 9.85 6.28
C ASN A 116 5.17 11.18 5.76
N LEU A 117 5.99 12.06 5.17
CA LEU A 117 5.60 13.33 4.57
C LEU A 117 6.22 13.49 3.17
N ILE A 118 5.72 14.47 2.42
CA ILE A 118 6.41 14.94 1.21
C ILE A 118 7.49 15.90 1.68
N ASN A 119 8.68 15.36 1.93
CA ASN A 119 9.81 16.11 2.46
C ASN A 119 11.03 15.99 1.55
N ASN A 120 12.14 16.60 1.95
CA ASN A 120 13.38 16.58 1.16
C ASN A 120 13.93 15.17 0.90
N GLU A 121 13.68 14.20 1.80
CA GLU A 121 14.14 12.82 1.63
C GLU A 121 13.34 12.10 0.54
N LEU A 122 12.00 12.18 0.59
CA LEU A 122 11.15 11.62 -0.47
C LEU A 122 11.47 12.24 -1.83
N ILE A 123 11.64 13.57 -1.85
CA ILE A 123 12.01 14.31 -3.05
C ILE A 123 13.40 13.89 -3.54
N ALA A 124 14.36 13.63 -2.65
CA ALA A 124 15.68 13.14 -3.02
C ALA A 124 15.63 11.73 -3.62
N ASP A 125 14.80 10.84 -3.08
CA ASP A 125 14.61 9.48 -3.60
C ASP A 125 14.11 9.52 -5.05
N PHE A 126 13.06 10.30 -5.33
CA PHE A 126 12.55 10.46 -6.70
C PHE A 126 13.46 11.29 -7.61
N LYS A 127 14.20 12.27 -7.10
CA LYS A 127 15.24 12.97 -7.88
C LYS A 127 16.29 11.98 -8.37
N ARG A 128 16.76 11.08 -7.51
CA ARG A 128 17.74 10.05 -7.85
C ARG A 128 17.21 9.15 -8.96
N TRP A 129 16.00 8.61 -8.82
CA TRP A 129 15.40 7.74 -9.82
C TRP A 129 15.05 8.47 -11.13
N ALA A 130 14.71 9.75 -11.08
CA ALA A 130 14.46 10.56 -12.26
C ALA A 130 15.74 11.11 -12.94
N SER A 131 16.93 10.72 -12.45
CA SER A 131 18.23 11.21 -12.93
C SER A 131 19.14 10.13 -13.51
N THR A 132 18.74 8.86 -13.43
CA THR A 132 19.52 7.72 -13.90
C THR A 132 18.77 6.99 -15.00
N ASP A 133 19.48 6.50 -16.00
CA ASP A 133 18.99 5.54 -17.01
C ASP A 133 19.32 4.08 -16.63
N ASP A 134 20.08 3.88 -15.54
CA ASP A 134 20.39 2.57 -14.98
C ASP A 134 19.18 2.02 -14.23
N ASP A 135 18.41 1.25 -14.97
CA ASP A 135 17.29 0.47 -14.50
C ASP A 135 17.59 -0.28 -13.19
N SER A 136 18.75 -0.90 -13.02
CA SER A 136 19.07 -1.70 -11.83
C SER A 136 19.06 -0.91 -10.51
N ARG A 137 19.02 0.42 -10.57
CA ARG A 137 19.01 1.35 -9.42
C ARG A 137 17.62 1.90 -9.09
N THR A 138 16.59 1.49 -9.82
CA THR A 138 15.21 1.98 -9.63
C THR A 138 14.26 0.84 -9.28
N PRO A 139 13.32 1.05 -8.34
CA PRO A 139 12.27 0.08 -8.08
C PRO A 139 11.39 -0.11 -9.31
N ASP A 140 10.99 -1.35 -9.55
CA ASP A 140 10.04 -1.74 -10.60
C ASP A 140 8.59 -1.42 -10.16
N TYR A 141 8.28 -1.64 -8.89
CA TYR A 141 6.98 -1.30 -8.30
C TYR A 141 7.18 -0.41 -7.08
N ILE A 142 6.45 0.70 -7.02
CA ILE A 142 6.46 1.64 -5.90
C ILE A 142 5.03 1.77 -5.36
N PHE A 143 4.81 1.31 -4.13
CA PHE A 143 3.58 1.55 -3.37
C PHE A 143 3.80 2.75 -2.46
N LEU A 144 3.13 3.86 -2.76
CA LEU A 144 3.32 5.15 -2.10
C LEU A 144 2.06 5.55 -1.32
N GLY A 145 2.20 5.89 -0.04
CA GLY A 145 1.11 6.46 0.75
C GLY A 145 1.60 7.15 2.02
N LEU A 146 1.22 8.41 2.18
CA LEU A 146 1.80 9.31 3.19
C LEU A 146 0.78 10.34 3.69
N THR A 147 -0.50 10.13 3.38
CA THR A 147 -1.57 11.10 3.62
C THR A 147 -1.86 11.29 5.10
N VAL A 148 -1.60 10.28 5.95
CA VAL A 148 -1.96 10.30 7.38
C VAL A 148 -1.26 11.45 8.12
N HIS A 149 0.05 11.63 7.90
CA HIS A 149 0.79 12.66 8.61
C HIS A 149 0.52 14.07 8.07
N HIS A 150 0.27 14.24 6.77
CA HIS A 150 -0.17 15.55 6.24
C HIS A 150 -1.53 15.97 6.81
N LEU A 151 -2.42 15.00 7.00
CA LEU A 151 -3.71 15.24 7.65
C LEU A 151 -3.52 15.70 9.11
N LEU A 152 -2.60 15.07 9.84
CA LEU A 152 -2.24 15.47 11.22
C LEU A 152 -1.62 16.86 11.31
N GLU A 153 -0.84 17.28 10.31
CA GLU A 153 -0.32 18.65 10.21
C GLU A 153 -1.42 19.66 9.85
N ASN A 154 -2.54 19.19 9.31
CA ASN A 154 -3.70 19.98 8.90
C ASN A 154 -3.34 21.10 7.91
N ASP A 155 -2.41 20.82 6.98
CA ASP A 155 -1.94 21.78 5.97
C ASP A 155 -2.15 21.25 4.54
N LEU A 156 -3.39 21.33 4.08
CA LEU A 156 -3.77 20.88 2.75
C LEU A 156 -3.11 21.70 1.64
N ILE A 157 -2.84 22.99 1.89
CA ILE A 157 -2.28 23.89 0.88
C ILE A 157 -0.85 23.46 0.57
N THR A 158 -0.03 23.32 1.61
CA THR A 158 1.36 22.88 1.45
C THR A 158 1.43 21.45 0.92
N PHE A 159 0.56 20.54 1.38
CA PHE A 159 0.48 19.19 0.81
C PHE A 159 0.25 19.21 -0.70
N LYS A 160 -0.75 19.98 -1.18
CA LYS A 160 -1.07 20.10 -2.61
C LYS A 160 0.09 20.70 -3.40
N GLU A 161 0.68 21.78 -2.89
CA GLU A 161 1.82 22.44 -3.53
C GLU A 161 3.00 21.48 -3.68
N LEU A 162 3.38 20.77 -2.62
CA LEU A 162 4.48 19.81 -2.65
C LEU A 162 4.19 18.62 -3.57
N LEU A 163 2.96 18.10 -3.56
CA LEU A 163 2.57 17.01 -4.44
C LEU A 163 2.64 17.43 -5.91
N GLU A 164 1.99 18.53 -6.26
CA GLU A 164 1.82 18.99 -7.65
C GLU A 164 3.11 19.55 -8.25
N THR A 165 3.86 20.35 -7.49
CA THR A 165 5.02 21.09 -8.03
C THR A 165 6.34 20.38 -7.83
N SER A 166 6.47 19.54 -6.79
CA SER A 166 7.75 18.93 -6.41
C SER A 166 7.78 17.43 -6.69
N LEU A 167 6.78 16.67 -6.22
CA LEU A 167 6.83 15.21 -6.27
C LEU A 167 6.37 14.63 -7.61
N VAL A 168 5.16 15.01 -8.08
CA VAL A 168 4.57 14.46 -9.32
C VAL A 168 5.45 14.66 -10.55
N PRO A 169 6.11 15.82 -10.78
CA PRO A 169 7.00 15.98 -11.92
C PRO A 169 8.18 15.00 -11.91
N LEU A 170 8.72 14.69 -10.73
CA LEU A 170 9.82 13.72 -10.58
C LEU A 170 9.33 12.30 -10.82
N ILE A 171 8.17 11.93 -10.31
CA ILE A 171 7.56 10.62 -10.56
C ILE A 171 7.34 10.42 -12.07
N ASN A 172 6.69 11.38 -12.73
CA ASN A 172 6.42 11.30 -14.17
C ASN A 172 7.70 11.21 -14.99
N LYS A 173 8.75 11.96 -14.60
CA LYS A 173 10.06 11.86 -15.24
C LYS A 173 10.69 10.47 -15.05
N SER A 174 10.62 9.91 -13.85
CA SER A 174 11.13 8.55 -13.58
C SER A 174 10.37 7.50 -14.41
N LEU A 175 9.04 7.57 -14.46
CA LEU A 175 8.20 6.69 -15.29
C LEU A 175 8.48 6.81 -16.79
N ALA A 176 8.83 8.01 -17.27
CA ALA A 176 9.19 8.23 -18.67
C ALA A 176 10.54 7.60 -19.04
N ILE A 177 11.49 7.57 -18.09
CA ILE A 177 12.80 6.95 -18.27
C ILE A 177 12.70 5.43 -18.12
N HIS A 178 11.99 4.95 -17.10
CA HIS A 178 11.88 3.53 -16.73
C HIS A 178 10.50 2.98 -17.11
N ARG A 179 10.33 2.53 -18.35
CA ARG A 179 9.00 2.16 -18.91
C ARG A 179 8.29 1.01 -18.20
N HIS A 180 9.03 0.14 -17.54
CA HIS A 180 8.50 -0.98 -16.75
C HIS A 180 8.16 -0.57 -15.31
N GLN A 181 8.62 0.59 -14.84
CA GLN A 181 8.30 1.08 -13.51
C GLN A 181 6.81 1.36 -13.38
N ARG A 182 6.25 1.05 -12.21
CA ARG A 182 4.87 1.37 -11.83
C ARG A 182 4.89 2.07 -10.48
N VAL A 183 4.16 3.19 -10.39
CA VAL A 183 3.91 3.88 -9.13
C VAL A 183 2.43 3.81 -8.82
N VAL A 184 2.13 3.24 -7.66
CA VAL A 184 0.78 3.02 -7.15
C VAL A 184 0.61 3.88 -5.91
N TRP A 185 -0.30 4.84 -5.97
CA TRP A 185 -0.67 5.68 -4.83
C TRP A 185 -1.80 5.03 -4.04
N LEU A 186 -1.53 4.67 -2.78
CA LEU A 186 -2.52 4.12 -1.87
C LEU A 186 -3.34 5.25 -1.26
N ARG A 187 -4.63 5.28 -1.59
CA ARG A 187 -5.56 6.24 -0.98
C ARG A 187 -5.79 5.90 0.48
N LEU A 188 -5.93 6.93 1.30
CA LEU A 188 -6.31 6.76 2.69
C LEU A 188 -7.80 6.40 2.74
N HIS A 189 -8.16 5.37 3.49
CA HIS A 189 -9.56 5.03 3.72
C HIS A 189 -10.22 6.08 4.62
N THR A 190 -11.51 6.31 4.41
CA THR A 190 -12.31 7.13 5.30
C THR A 190 -12.61 6.36 6.60
N SER A 191 -12.59 7.08 7.72
CA SER A 191 -13.02 6.52 9.01
C SER A 191 -14.55 6.67 9.17
N ILE A 192 -15.12 6.18 10.28
CA ILE A 192 -16.53 6.46 10.63
C ILE A 192 -16.51 7.63 11.63
N ASP A 193 -17.05 8.79 11.23
CA ASP A 193 -16.97 10.08 11.94
C ASP A 193 -17.44 10.06 13.40
N GLN A 194 -18.33 9.15 13.77
CA GLN A 194 -19.11 9.27 15.01
C GLN A 194 -18.38 8.89 16.31
N PHE A 195 -17.15 8.35 16.26
CA PHE A 195 -16.50 7.77 17.45
C PHE A 195 -15.17 8.43 17.84
N TYR A 196 -14.88 9.60 17.24
CA TYR A 196 -13.58 10.29 17.31
C TYR A 196 -13.38 11.28 18.48
N GLN A 197 -14.39 11.52 19.32
CA GLN A 197 -14.29 12.55 20.38
C GLN A 197 -13.17 12.29 21.41
N LEU A 198 -12.53 11.11 21.41
CA LEU A 198 -11.53 10.72 22.41
C LEU A 198 -10.06 10.86 21.96
N TYR A 199 -9.74 10.96 20.65
CA TYR A 199 -8.33 10.85 20.18
C TYR A 199 -7.87 11.82 19.06
N GLY A 200 -8.64 12.87 18.75
CA GLY A 200 -8.12 14.06 18.06
C GLY A 200 -7.72 13.91 16.58
N GLY A 201 -8.65 14.24 15.67
CA GLY A 201 -8.27 14.93 14.43
C GLY A 201 -8.40 14.22 13.08
N PHE A 202 -8.82 12.96 12.97
CA PHE A 202 -9.11 12.35 11.65
C PHE A 202 -10.61 12.31 11.37
N TYR A 203 -11.10 13.38 10.74
CA TYR A 203 -12.47 13.44 10.23
C TYR A 203 -12.55 12.87 8.82
N THR A 204 -13.61 12.13 8.52
CA THR A 204 -13.93 11.62 7.18
C THR A 204 -13.96 12.74 6.17
N GLU A 205 -14.51 13.90 6.55
CA GLU A 205 -14.52 15.11 5.74
C GLU A 205 -13.09 15.54 5.37
N THR A 206 -12.16 15.57 6.33
CA THR A 206 -10.77 15.92 6.06
C THR A 206 -10.10 14.89 5.16
N VAL A 207 -10.26 13.59 5.44
CA VAL A 207 -9.73 12.51 4.59
C VAL A 207 -10.26 12.63 3.17
N THR A 208 -11.55 12.91 3.02
CA THR A 208 -12.22 13.09 1.73
C THR A 208 -11.59 14.24 0.95
N VAL A 209 -11.40 15.40 1.58
CA VAL A 209 -10.79 16.57 0.93
C VAL A 209 -9.36 16.30 0.46
N TYR A 210 -8.55 15.59 1.26
CA TYR A 210 -7.19 15.19 0.84
C TYR A 210 -7.22 14.19 -0.33
N ASN A 211 -8.10 13.19 -0.26
CA ASN A 211 -8.25 12.21 -1.32
C ASN A 211 -8.74 12.82 -2.64
N GLU A 212 -9.69 13.76 -2.58
CA GLU A 212 -10.15 14.51 -3.76
C GLU A 212 -9.04 15.37 -4.36
N ALA A 213 -8.21 15.99 -3.51
CA ALA A 213 -7.05 16.76 -3.96
C ALA A 213 -6.03 15.86 -4.68
N ILE A 214 -5.73 14.69 -4.13
CA ILE A 214 -4.85 13.68 -4.74
C ILE A 214 -5.43 13.23 -6.08
N GLU A 215 -6.71 12.84 -6.12
CA GLU A 215 -7.37 12.37 -7.34
C GLU A 215 -7.29 13.43 -8.44
N ARG A 216 -7.59 14.69 -8.10
CA ARG A 216 -7.54 15.79 -9.05
C ARG A 216 -6.13 16.05 -9.60
N ILE A 217 -5.11 16.02 -8.75
CA ILE A 217 -3.71 16.25 -9.15
C ILE A 217 -3.19 15.07 -9.99
N LEU A 218 -3.58 13.84 -9.65
CA LEU A 218 -3.07 12.63 -10.30
C LEU A 218 -3.86 12.21 -11.55
N LYS A 219 -5.05 12.79 -11.80
CA LYS A 219 -5.98 12.42 -12.88
C LYS A 219 -5.35 12.29 -14.27
N SER A 220 -4.37 13.10 -14.60
CA SER A 220 -3.69 13.09 -15.92
C SER A 220 -2.24 12.62 -15.84
N THR A 221 -1.91 11.81 -14.83
CA THR A 221 -0.58 11.24 -14.64
C THR A 221 -0.62 9.73 -14.90
N ASN A 222 0.55 9.11 -15.05
CA ASN A 222 0.67 7.65 -15.13
C ASN A 222 0.76 7.00 -13.74
N ILE A 223 0.44 7.73 -12.67
CA ILE A 223 0.42 7.22 -11.31
C ILE A 223 -0.93 6.54 -11.09
N ILE A 224 -0.89 5.28 -10.70
CA ILE A 224 -2.08 4.46 -10.50
C ILE A 224 -2.66 4.83 -9.14
N LEU A 225 -3.89 5.35 -9.11
CA LEU A 225 -4.64 5.50 -7.87
C LEU A 225 -5.19 4.14 -7.46
N TRP A 226 -4.92 3.73 -6.22
CA TRP A 226 -5.40 2.46 -5.69
C TRP A 226 -6.31 2.68 -4.48
N ASP A 227 -7.57 2.27 -4.65
CA ASP A 227 -8.69 2.45 -3.73
C ASP A 227 -9.28 1.12 -3.25
N THR A 228 -8.82 -0.02 -3.78
CA THR A 228 -9.51 -1.31 -3.62
C THR A 228 -9.53 -1.81 -2.17
N ILE A 229 -8.59 -1.36 -1.34
CA ILE A 229 -8.60 -1.73 0.08
C ILE A 229 -9.60 -0.91 0.90
N ILE A 230 -10.09 0.22 0.40
CA ILE A 230 -11.02 1.11 1.14
C ILE A 230 -12.26 0.33 1.57
N ALA A 231 -12.90 -0.40 0.65
CA ALA A 231 -14.09 -1.18 0.97
C ALA A 231 -13.85 -2.23 2.08
N ILE A 232 -12.69 -2.88 2.08
CA ILE A 232 -12.32 -3.86 3.12
C ILE A 232 -12.13 -3.16 4.47
N VAL A 233 -11.49 -1.98 4.47
CA VAL A 233 -11.28 -1.23 5.70
C VAL A 233 -12.59 -0.64 6.23
N GLU A 234 -13.49 -0.19 5.36
CA GLU A 234 -14.83 0.26 5.76
C GLU A 234 -15.62 -0.86 6.42
N GLU A 235 -15.67 -2.06 5.82
CA GLU A 235 -16.34 -3.23 6.42
C GLU A 235 -15.70 -3.64 7.74
N TYR A 236 -14.37 -3.56 7.81
CA TYR A 236 -13.62 -3.77 9.04
C TYR A 236 -14.00 -2.76 10.14
N LEU A 237 -14.10 -1.47 9.81
CA LEU A 237 -14.51 -0.43 10.76
C LEU A 237 -15.98 -0.60 11.18
N ARG A 238 -16.86 -1.05 10.27
CA ARG A 238 -18.24 -1.43 10.61
C ARG A 238 -18.25 -2.61 11.60
N ALA A 239 -17.40 -3.61 11.42
CA ALA A 239 -17.27 -4.72 12.36
C ALA A 239 -16.75 -4.26 13.74
N CYS A 240 -15.81 -3.32 13.78
CA CYS A 240 -15.38 -2.66 15.03
C CYS A 240 -16.57 -1.97 15.73
N ALA A 241 -17.40 -1.23 14.99
CA ALA A 241 -18.57 -0.57 15.55
C ALA A 241 -19.61 -1.56 16.10
N LEU A 242 -19.90 -2.64 15.36
CA LEU A 242 -20.85 -3.69 15.77
C LEU A 242 -20.41 -4.43 17.03
N THR A 243 -19.10 -4.51 17.28
CA THR A 243 -18.55 -5.13 18.49
C THR A 243 -18.35 -4.13 19.63
N ALA A 244 -18.98 -2.95 19.54
CA ALA A 244 -18.85 -1.85 20.49
C ALA A 244 -17.39 -1.51 20.80
N TYR A 245 -16.48 -1.74 19.84
CA TYR A 245 -15.03 -1.53 20.00
C TYR A 245 -14.40 -2.32 21.16
N THR A 246 -15.11 -3.32 21.69
CA THR A 246 -14.76 -4.07 22.91
C THR A 246 -14.44 -5.54 22.65
N ARG A 247 -14.35 -6.00 21.39
CA ARG A 247 -13.71 -7.28 21.11
C ARG A 247 -12.20 -7.19 21.30
N HIS A 248 -11.87 -7.25 22.56
CA HIS A 248 -10.66 -7.84 23.05
C HIS A 248 -10.74 -9.35 22.76
N ASP A 249 -10.04 -9.84 21.74
CA ASP A 249 -9.63 -11.25 21.71
C ASP A 249 -8.58 -11.50 22.82
N PHE A 250 -8.83 -10.96 24.02
CA PHE A 250 -7.96 -11.01 25.20
C PHE A 250 -8.38 -12.23 26.01
N ASP A 251 -7.72 -13.35 25.75
CA ASP A 251 -7.37 -14.20 26.88
C ASP A 251 -6.12 -13.58 27.53
N GLN A 252 -6.30 -13.01 28.71
CA GLN A 252 -5.28 -12.33 29.54
C GLN A 252 -4.10 -13.23 29.96
N VAL A 253 -4.02 -14.47 29.47
CA VAL A 253 -3.02 -15.48 29.89
C VAL A 253 -1.76 -15.46 29.03
N LEU A 254 -1.70 -14.69 27.93
CA LEU A 254 -0.53 -14.62 27.05
C LEU A 254 -0.05 -13.19 26.80
N ILE A 255 0.25 -12.46 27.87
CA ILE A 255 0.77 -11.08 27.84
C ILE A 255 2.14 -10.97 27.13
N ASP A 256 2.85 -12.08 26.89
CA ASP A 256 4.20 -12.07 26.32
C ASP A 256 4.28 -12.28 24.80
N LYS A 257 3.15 -12.35 24.08
CA LYS A 257 3.15 -12.41 22.61
C LYS A 257 2.23 -11.35 22.03
N TRP A 258 2.80 -10.16 21.83
CA TRP A 258 2.22 -9.00 21.14
C TRP A 258 1.81 -9.25 19.67
N MET A 259 1.77 -10.51 19.22
CA MET A 259 1.54 -10.96 17.85
C MET A 259 0.17 -11.59 17.58
N ASP A 260 -0.73 -11.69 18.57
CA ASP A 260 -2.07 -12.26 18.38
C ASP A 260 -3.22 -11.24 18.40
N ARG A 261 -2.94 -9.97 18.08
CA ARG A 261 -3.97 -8.92 17.88
C ARG A 261 -4.60 -8.99 16.49
N GLY A 262 -4.79 -10.21 15.97
CA GLY A 262 -4.91 -10.52 14.54
C GLY A 262 -6.26 -10.21 13.89
N TYR A 263 -7.34 -10.06 14.67
CA TYR A 263 -8.67 -9.86 14.11
C TYR A 263 -9.03 -8.39 13.94
N MET A 264 -8.93 -7.56 14.99
CA MET A 264 -9.32 -6.15 14.93
C MET A 264 -8.51 -5.23 15.89
N ASN A 265 -7.64 -4.37 15.36
CA ASN A 265 -7.19 -3.14 16.03
C ASN A 265 -8.25 -2.03 15.82
N CYS A 266 -9.17 -1.88 16.78
CA CYS A 266 -10.20 -0.83 16.72
C CYS A 266 -9.78 0.45 17.47
N ASN A 267 -8.50 0.59 17.83
CA ASN A 267 -8.07 1.59 18.81
C ASN A 267 -7.76 2.96 18.21
N ASP A 268 -7.26 3.03 16.97
CA ASP A 268 -6.70 4.27 16.40
C ASP A 268 -7.35 4.71 15.08
N TYR A 269 -8.31 3.95 14.55
CA TYR A 269 -9.08 4.25 13.32
C TYR A 269 -8.26 4.50 12.05
N VAL A 270 -6.95 4.31 12.11
CA VAL A 270 -5.99 4.52 11.00
C VAL A 270 -5.35 3.19 10.59
N HIS A 271 -5.12 2.29 11.56
CA HIS A 271 -4.45 1.01 11.33
C HIS A 271 -5.45 -0.14 11.40
N PRO A 272 -5.96 -0.62 10.25
CA PRO A 272 -6.83 -1.78 10.24
C PRO A 272 -6.11 -3.03 10.74
N GLY A 273 -6.90 -4.02 11.19
CA GLY A 273 -6.40 -5.28 11.73
C GLY A 273 -5.65 -6.10 10.68
N MET A 274 -4.79 -7.02 11.14
CA MET A 274 -3.92 -7.79 10.25
C MET A 274 -4.68 -8.63 9.22
N THR A 275 -5.91 -9.07 9.53
CA THR A 275 -6.76 -9.78 8.56
C THR A 275 -7.15 -8.88 7.39
N ALA A 276 -7.60 -7.66 7.64
CA ALA A 276 -7.94 -6.69 6.60
C ALA A 276 -6.71 -6.33 5.75
N ILE A 277 -5.56 -6.09 6.40
CA ILE A 277 -4.28 -5.86 5.74
C ILE A 277 -3.85 -7.08 4.89
N ALA A 278 -4.06 -8.32 5.36
CA ALA A 278 -3.71 -9.52 4.60
C ALA A 278 -4.56 -9.69 3.34
N ILE A 279 -5.86 -9.34 3.39
CA ILE A 279 -6.70 -9.26 2.18
C ILE A 279 -6.17 -8.15 1.26
N GLY A 280 -5.78 -7.01 1.82
CA GLY A 280 -5.06 -5.95 1.12
C GLY A 280 -3.81 -6.42 0.37
N THR A 281 -2.96 -7.21 1.04
CA THR A 281 -1.79 -7.83 0.42
C THR A 281 -2.18 -8.76 -0.73
N GLN A 282 -3.26 -9.53 -0.60
CA GLN A 282 -3.75 -10.34 -1.72
C GLN A 282 -4.15 -9.45 -2.91
N LEU A 283 -4.83 -8.34 -2.67
CA LEU A 283 -5.17 -7.39 -3.73
C LEU A 283 -3.93 -6.74 -4.38
N ILE A 284 -2.88 -6.43 -3.62
CA ILE A 284 -1.59 -5.99 -4.18
C ILE A 284 -1.04 -7.03 -5.16
N ILE A 285 -1.02 -8.30 -4.75
CA ILE A 285 -0.57 -9.40 -5.60
C ILE A 285 -1.46 -9.50 -6.84
N ASN A 286 -2.78 -9.43 -6.68
CA ASN A 286 -3.70 -9.45 -7.83
C ASN A 286 -3.35 -8.32 -8.81
N HIS A 287 -3.19 -7.08 -8.33
CA HIS A 287 -2.83 -5.94 -9.18
C HIS A 287 -1.51 -6.17 -9.95
N MET A 288 -0.48 -6.69 -9.27
CA MET A 288 0.81 -6.98 -9.89
C MET A 288 0.76 -8.16 -10.87
N CYS A 289 -0.07 -9.17 -10.59
CA CYS A 289 -0.07 -10.43 -11.31
C CYS A 289 -1.13 -10.52 -12.41
N GLU A 290 -2.18 -9.71 -12.35
CA GLU A 290 -3.25 -9.68 -13.36
C GLU A 290 -2.91 -8.78 -14.54
N THR A 291 -2.00 -7.82 -14.36
CA THR A 291 -1.43 -7.01 -15.46
C THR A 291 -0.52 -7.80 -16.40
N VAL A 292 -0.31 -9.10 -16.11
CA VAL A 292 0.60 -10.04 -16.79
C VAL A 292 -0.17 -11.10 -17.61
N ALA A 293 -1.50 -11.21 -17.43
CA ALA A 293 -2.35 -12.25 -18.01
C ALA A 293 -3.08 -11.83 -19.29
#